data_AF-A0A7K3ZSU1-F1
#
_entry.id   AF-A0A7K3ZSU1-F1
#
_cell.length_a   1.000
_cell.length_b   1.000
_cell.length_c   1.000
_cell.angle_alpha   90.00
_cell.angle_beta   90.00
_cell.angle_gamma   90.00
#
_symmetry.space_group_name_H-M   'P 1'
#
loop_
_entity.id
_entity.type
_entity.pdbx_description
1 polymer ?
#
loop_
_entity_poly.entity_id
_entity_poly.type
_entity_poly.pdbx_seq_one_letter_code
_entity_poly.pdbx_strand_id
1 'polypeptide(L)'
;MKHVMKSLKHNGIYVPPYDLKGFSIKLAGQKVKLTSKSEPMAVAWVRRTLSTTIPAPDKVFTKNFMKEFFEQLSKENPQAKFLGSFTTNYLANVDNPVLNNGGSQALDIDFTEIKAFVLDEKAKREAMTKEEKKKLAEERKVKRQEYRDKYGYALVDGQQLEVANWTAEPSCLFAGRGDHPQRGRWKEGPSQEDIAINLSPDAPKPEGWMGKITWEPNKMYVAKWIDKLTGKVKYVWFSDTAFLKQNREKEKFQKAENLGKQIGVVEKHILKNLESKDIMRRKVATVAWLILAVNMRVGDEKDPDEADTVGAITLRDEHISIEGNKVTFDFLGKDSVRWVKTVEAPPEVVKNLQEFKKDKKVQYLFEGIDSKTVSRFLSEKVPKLTAKVFRTWKCTKTVKEELEKSGVTKNDPDYKKNFAAKMANLKVAEVANHKRKIPPTYDQRVAEKEQKLKQMQNDLKAKKKEGKKTEAAEARIEKAKLDLELTKLTREYNLGTSLKSYIDPQAYVKWAKKVKFDIEKFYPKTLRSKFSWALEQGKSKKASDACNSECITP
;
A
#
# COMPACT_ATOMS: atom_id res chain seq x y z
N MET A 1 -13.63 -0.36 23.78
CA MET A 1 -14.39 0.82 23.29
C MET A 1 -13.43 1.65 22.45
N LYS A 2 -13.92 2.36 21.42
CA LYS A 2 -13.04 3.25 20.64
C LYS A 2 -12.54 4.35 21.58
N HIS A 3 -11.24 4.59 21.60
CA HIS A 3 -10.67 5.70 22.37
C HIS A 3 -11.28 7.03 21.94
N VAL A 4 -11.67 7.82 22.93
CA VAL A 4 -12.19 9.18 22.77
C VAL A 4 -11.14 10.11 23.37
N MET A 5 -10.51 10.93 22.53
CA MET A 5 -9.49 11.87 22.98
C MET A 5 -10.16 12.93 23.86
N LYS A 6 -9.59 13.18 25.04
CA LYS A 6 -9.98 14.27 25.94
C LYS A 6 -9.32 15.57 25.50
N SER A 7 -8.07 15.51 25.04
CA SER A 7 -7.34 16.67 24.50
C SER A 7 -6.42 16.29 23.33
N LEU A 8 -6.19 17.25 22.44
CA LEU A 8 -5.34 17.17 21.25
C LEU A 8 -4.77 18.55 20.94
N LYS A 9 -3.46 18.71 21.08
CA LYS A 9 -2.70 19.92 20.76
C LYS A 9 -1.60 19.59 19.76
N HIS A 10 -1.48 20.35 18.66
CA HIS A 10 -0.42 20.19 17.66
C HIS A 10 -0.29 21.45 16.79
N ASN A 11 0.81 21.62 16.05
CA ASN A 11 1.08 22.83 15.26
C ASN A 11 0.55 22.78 13.82
N GLY A 12 -0.57 22.08 13.58
CA GLY A 12 -1.04 21.81 12.21
C GLY A 12 -0.15 20.80 11.46
N ILE A 13 -0.06 20.95 10.13
CA ILE A 13 0.80 20.16 9.24
C ILE A 13 1.59 21.08 8.31
N TYR A 14 2.72 20.62 7.79
CA TYR A 14 3.52 21.36 6.83
C TYR A 14 2.91 21.29 5.43
N VAL A 15 2.61 22.45 4.84
CA VAL A 15 2.20 22.58 3.43
C VAL A 15 3.39 23.11 2.64
N PRO A 16 4.07 22.29 1.83
CA PRO A 16 5.24 22.75 1.09
C PRO A 16 4.88 23.84 0.07
N PRO A 17 5.57 25.00 0.07
CA PRO A 17 5.39 25.98 -0.98
C PRO A 17 6.02 25.48 -2.29
N TYR A 18 5.50 25.96 -3.42
CA TYR A 18 6.13 25.80 -4.72
C TYR A 18 7.07 26.97 -5.00
N ASP A 19 8.29 26.67 -5.46
CA ASP A 19 9.33 27.64 -5.76
C ASP A 19 9.26 28.02 -7.25
N LEU A 20 8.59 29.14 -7.54
CA LEU A 20 8.30 29.64 -8.88
C LEU A 20 9.59 30.10 -9.58
N LYS A 21 9.85 29.56 -10.78
CA LYS A 21 11.03 29.91 -11.59
C LYS A 21 10.75 30.99 -12.64
N GLY A 22 9.48 31.22 -12.97
CA GLY A 22 9.06 32.23 -13.95
C GLY A 22 9.17 31.74 -15.39
N PHE A 23 9.05 30.43 -15.62
CA PHE A 23 9.23 29.83 -16.95
C PHE A 23 8.16 30.28 -17.95
N SER A 24 8.49 30.17 -19.23
CA SER A 24 7.54 30.29 -20.33
C SER A 24 7.59 29.05 -21.23
N ILE A 25 6.53 28.85 -21.99
CA ILE A 25 6.49 27.86 -23.08
C ILE A 25 6.09 28.54 -24.38
N LYS A 26 6.27 27.87 -25.51
CA LYS A 26 5.63 28.29 -26.77
C LYS A 26 4.59 27.29 -27.23
N LEU A 27 3.45 27.78 -27.69
CA LEU A 27 2.38 27.00 -28.29
C LEU A 27 2.18 27.53 -29.70
N ALA A 28 2.43 26.70 -30.72
CA ALA A 28 2.45 27.13 -32.12
C ALA A 28 3.30 28.41 -32.35
N GLY A 29 4.47 28.49 -31.71
CA GLY A 29 5.38 29.64 -31.77
C GLY A 29 5.01 30.83 -30.86
N GLN A 30 3.80 30.89 -30.30
CA GLN A 30 3.39 31.97 -29.41
C GLN A 30 3.85 31.73 -27.97
N LYS A 31 4.57 32.69 -27.39
CA LYS A 31 5.09 32.59 -26.02
C LYS A 31 3.97 32.80 -24.99
N VAL A 32 3.84 31.87 -24.05
CA VAL A 32 2.90 31.92 -22.93
C VAL A 32 3.67 31.84 -21.62
N LYS A 33 3.45 32.80 -20.73
CA LYS A 33 4.08 32.85 -19.40
C LYS A 33 3.34 31.91 -18.44
N LEU A 34 4.10 31.12 -17.68
CA LEU A 34 3.54 30.23 -16.67
C LEU A 34 3.40 30.94 -15.31
N THR A 35 2.46 30.47 -14.50
CA THR A 35 2.16 31.00 -13.16
C THR A 35 2.37 29.93 -12.09
N SER A 36 2.05 30.24 -10.83
CA SER A 36 2.14 29.29 -9.71
C SER A 36 1.27 28.04 -9.86
N LYS A 37 0.29 28.02 -10.77
CA LYS A 37 -0.54 26.85 -11.07
C LYS A 37 -0.06 26.07 -12.30
N SER A 38 0.22 26.76 -13.41
CA SER A 38 0.65 26.11 -14.66
C SER A 38 2.13 25.70 -14.70
N GLU A 39 3.02 26.43 -14.03
CA GLU A 39 4.45 26.07 -13.99
C GLU A 39 4.72 24.69 -13.37
N PRO A 40 4.20 24.34 -12.17
CA PRO A 40 4.42 23.01 -11.61
C PRO A 40 3.85 21.90 -12.49
N MET A 41 2.77 22.14 -13.24
CA MET A 41 2.21 21.19 -14.21
C MET A 41 3.22 20.90 -15.33
N ALA A 42 3.75 21.96 -15.95
CA ALA A 42 4.71 21.84 -17.04
C ALA A 42 6.02 21.16 -16.58
N VAL A 43 6.55 21.55 -15.42
CA VAL A 43 7.75 20.92 -14.83
C VAL A 43 7.51 19.43 -14.54
N ALA A 44 6.35 19.08 -13.96
CA ALA A 44 6.01 17.69 -13.69
C ALA A 44 5.88 16.86 -14.98
N TRP A 45 5.30 17.44 -16.03
CA TRP A 45 5.22 16.81 -17.36
C TRP A 45 6.58 16.56 -17.98
N VAL A 46 7.45 17.57 -18.01
CA VAL A 46 8.81 17.43 -18.56
C VAL A 46 9.61 16.41 -17.78
N ARG A 47 9.53 16.41 -16.44
CA ARG A 47 10.17 15.36 -15.62
C ARG A 47 9.63 13.96 -15.93
N ARG A 48 8.33 13.86 -16.20
CA ARG A 48 7.68 12.60 -16.58
C ARG A 48 8.14 12.10 -17.94
N THR A 49 8.27 12.95 -18.95
CA THR A 49 8.68 12.56 -20.30
C THR A 49 10.17 12.24 -20.39
N LEU A 50 11.02 12.86 -19.56
CA LEU A 50 12.46 12.60 -19.50
C LEU A 50 12.85 11.41 -18.61
N SER A 51 11.90 10.81 -17.88
CA SER A 51 12.20 9.73 -16.95
C SER A 51 12.55 8.43 -17.68
N THR A 52 13.74 7.88 -17.42
CA THR A 52 14.18 6.58 -17.97
C THR A 52 13.71 5.37 -17.15
N THR A 53 13.18 5.60 -15.95
CA THR A 53 12.78 4.53 -15.01
C THR A 53 11.30 4.21 -15.03
N ILE A 54 10.51 5.05 -15.71
CA ILE A 54 9.07 4.91 -15.81
C ILE A 54 8.70 4.96 -17.29
N PRO A 55 7.83 4.08 -17.80
CA PRO A 55 7.42 4.11 -19.20
C PRO A 55 6.90 5.48 -19.63
N ALA A 56 7.13 5.83 -20.90
CA ALA A 56 6.59 7.03 -21.50
C ALA A 56 5.06 7.14 -21.27
N PRO A 57 4.51 8.36 -21.13
CA PRO A 57 3.06 8.56 -21.09
C PRO A 57 2.37 7.89 -22.28
N ASP A 58 1.33 7.12 -22.00
CA ASP A 58 0.46 6.58 -23.05
C ASP A 58 -0.58 7.61 -23.51
N LYS A 59 -1.44 7.21 -24.43
CA LYS A 59 -2.50 8.06 -25.00
C LYS A 59 -3.43 8.65 -23.93
N VAL A 60 -3.94 7.83 -23.01
CA VAL A 60 -4.85 8.29 -21.94
C VAL A 60 -4.15 9.30 -21.03
N PHE A 61 -2.92 8.98 -20.61
CA PHE A 61 -2.13 9.86 -19.75
C PHE A 61 -1.86 11.21 -20.42
N THR A 62 -1.41 11.18 -21.68
CA THR A 62 -1.09 12.39 -22.45
C THR A 62 -2.31 13.25 -22.68
N LYS A 63 -3.42 12.64 -23.12
CA LYS A 63 -4.68 13.34 -23.40
C LYS A 63 -5.22 14.06 -22.15
N ASN A 64 -5.27 13.35 -21.03
CA ASN A 64 -5.75 13.91 -19.76
C ASN A 64 -4.88 15.07 -19.28
N PHE A 65 -3.56 14.91 -19.31
CA PHE A 65 -2.65 15.98 -18.90
C PHE A 65 -2.81 17.22 -19.78
N MET A 66 -2.74 17.05 -21.11
CA MET A 66 -2.74 18.18 -22.03
C MET A 66 -4.06 18.94 -22.00
N LYS A 67 -5.19 18.23 -21.88
CA LYS A 67 -6.50 18.85 -21.69
C LYS A 67 -6.50 19.80 -20.47
N GLU A 68 -6.16 19.28 -19.29
CA GLU A 68 -6.19 20.09 -18.06
C GLU A 68 -5.13 21.19 -18.05
N PHE A 69 -3.96 20.93 -18.65
CA PHE A 69 -2.91 21.93 -18.78
C PHE A 69 -3.36 23.10 -19.65
N PHE A 70 -3.97 22.86 -20.81
CA PHE A 70 -4.45 23.94 -21.67
C PHE A 70 -5.68 24.65 -21.11
N GLU A 71 -6.57 23.95 -20.41
CA GLU A 71 -7.66 24.58 -19.66
C GLU A 71 -7.12 25.53 -18.59
N GLN A 72 -6.06 25.13 -17.88
CA GLN A 72 -5.41 25.97 -16.88
C GLN A 72 -4.73 27.20 -17.54
N LEU A 73 -4.02 27.01 -18.66
CA LEU A 73 -3.44 28.13 -19.41
C LEU A 73 -4.50 29.10 -19.92
N SER A 74 -5.64 28.60 -20.39
CA SER A 74 -6.75 29.42 -20.88
C SER A 74 -7.37 30.27 -19.77
N LYS A 75 -7.51 29.70 -18.56
CA LYS A 75 -7.97 30.43 -17.37
C LYS A 75 -6.99 31.54 -16.96
N GLU A 76 -5.69 31.28 -17.08
CA GLU A 76 -4.63 32.23 -16.73
C GLU A 76 -4.37 33.29 -17.80
N ASN A 77 -4.71 32.99 -19.06
CA ASN A 77 -4.48 33.86 -20.21
C ASN A 77 -5.76 34.03 -21.04
N PRO A 78 -6.83 34.69 -20.54
CA PRO A 78 -8.11 34.79 -21.26
C PRO A 78 -8.01 35.49 -22.62
N GLN A 79 -6.98 36.31 -22.82
CA GLN A 79 -6.71 37.00 -24.09
C GLN A 79 -6.16 36.07 -25.18
N ALA A 80 -5.61 34.91 -24.81
CA ALA A 80 -5.02 33.93 -25.72
C ALA A 80 -6.11 33.06 -26.39
N LYS A 81 -6.99 33.68 -27.19
CA LYS A 81 -8.13 33.00 -27.85
C LYS A 81 -7.73 31.79 -28.71
N PHE A 82 -6.50 31.76 -29.21
CA PHE A 82 -5.96 30.65 -30.00
C PHE A 82 -5.89 29.33 -29.21
N LEU A 83 -5.84 29.39 -27.86
CA LEU A 83 -5.75 28.20 -27.01
C LEU A 83 -6.95 27.27 -27.17
N GLY A 84 -8.15 27.81 -27.48
CA GLY A 84 -9.35 27.02 -27.70
C GLY A 84 -9.22 26.11 -28.91
N SER A 85 -8.91 26.68 -30.09
CA SER A 85 -8.72 25.92 -31.32
C SER A 85 -7.48 25.02 -31.25
N PHE A 86 -6.38 25.50 -30.64
CA PHE A 86 -5.18 24.71 -30.40
C PHE A 86 -5.47 23.46 -29.56
N THR A 87 -6.23 23.60 -28.47
CA THR A 87 -6.60 22.48 -27.59
C THR A 87 -7.39 21.41 -28.34
N THR A 88 -8.43 21.81 -29.06
CA THR A 88 -9.27 20.88 -29.84
C THR A 88 -8.45 20.12 -30.87
N ASN A 89 -7.64 20.83 -31.64
CA ASN A 89 -6.82 20.22 -32.69
C ASN A 89 -5.72 19.30 -32.12
N TYR A 90 -5.08 19.71 -31.02
CA TYR A 90 -4.05 18.91 -30.35
C TYR A 90 -4.64 17.60 -29.80
N LEU A 91 -5.78 17.68 -29.11
CA LEU A 91 -6.43 16.49 -28.54
C LEU A 91 -6.94 15.54 -29.64
N ALA A 92 -7.47 16.07 -30.75
CA ALA A 92 -7.84 15.26 -31.91
C ALA A 92 -6.61 14.55 -32.53
N ASN A 93 -5.46 15.21 -32.57
CA ASN A 93 -4.21 14.62 -33.03
C ASN A 93 -3.67 13.52 -32.11
N VAL A 94 -3.80 13.68 -30.79
CA VAL A 94 -3.50 12.61 -29.82
C VAL A 94 -4.42 11.40 -30.03
N ASP A 95 -5.67 11.63 -30.44
CA ASP A 95 -6.60 10.56 -30.74
C ASP A 95 -6.28 9.82 -32.03
N ASN A 96 -5.98 10.55 -33.11
CA ASN A 96 -5.73 10.03 -34.46
C ASN A 96 -4.51 10.73 -35.10
N PRO A 97 -3.28 10.23 -34.88
CA PRO A 97 -2.06 10.88 -35.37
C PRO A 97 -1.92 10.90 -36.90
N VAL A 98 -2.56 9.95 -37.60
CA VAL A 98 -2.36 9.71 -39.05
C VAL A 98 -3.12 10.71 -39.93
N LEU A 99 -4.15 11.38 -39.40
CA LEU A 99 -5.04 12.25 -40.20
C LEU A 99 -4.52 13.70 -40.37
N ASN A 100 -3.46 14.11 -39.67
CA ASN A 100 -3.05 15.53 -39.58
C ASN A 100 -1.67 15.83 -40.19
N ASN A 101 -1.21 15.05 -41.17
CA ASN A 101 0.11 15.24 -41.82
C ASN A 101 0.25 16.53 -42.68
N GLY A 102 -0.73 17.43 -42.67
CA GLY A 102 -0.64 18.75 -43.30
C GLY A 102 -0.22 19.84 -42.31
N GLY A 103 1.09 20.03 -42.10
CA GLY A 103 1.65 21.22 -41.41
C GLY A 103 2.02 21.02 -39.93
N SER A 104 3.15 20.36 -39.66
CA SER A 104 3.70 20.00 -38.34
C SER A 104 3.94 21.15 -37.34
N GLN A 105 3.82 22.42 -37.71
CA GLN A 105 4.17 23.56 -36.83
C GLN A 105 2.97 24.11 -36.03
N ALA A 106 1.74 23.82 -36.47
CA ALA A 106 0.51 24.37 -35.86
C ALA A 106 0.11 23.74 -34.52
N LEU A 107 0.68 22.57 -34.16
CA LEU A 107 0.38 21.82 -32.93
C LEU A 107 1.62 21.59 -32.06
N ASP A 108 2.70 22.32 -32.31
CA ASP A 108 3.94 22.19 -31.57
C ASP A 108 3.86 22.84 -30.18
N ILE A 109 4.50 22.18 -29.20
CA ILE A 109 4.64 22.67 -27.83
C ILE A 109 6.12 22.68 -27.46
N ASP A 110 6.65 23.88 -27.31
CA ASP A 110 8.05 24.10 -26.95
C ASP A 110 8.20 24.17 -25.42
N PHE A 111 8.72 23.08 -24.83
CA PHE A 111 9.14 23.00 -23.43
C PHE A 111 10.65 23.20 -23.24
N THR A 112 11.38 23.76 -24.21
CA THR A 112 12.86 23.79 -24.22
C THR A 112 13.45 24.45 -22.98
N GLU A 113 12.89 25.57 -22.51
CA GLU A 113 13.35 26.28 -21.30
C GLU A 113 13.30 25.36 -20.06
N ILE A 114 12.16 24.69 -19.87
CA ILE A 114 11.94 23.78 -18.74
C ILE A 114 12.77 22.50 -18.90
N LYS A 115 12.91 21.99 -20.13
CA LYS A 115 13.73 20.82 -20.44
C LYS A 115 15.20 21.08 -20.11
N ALA A 116 15.73 22.24 -20.49
CA ALA A 116 17.09 22.65 -20.16
C ALA A 116 17.29 22.71 -18.64
N PHE A 117 16.35 23.33 -17.92
CA PHE A 117 16.39 23.38 -16.45
C PHE A 117 16.41 21.97 -15.80
N VAL A 118 15.50 21.07 -16.20
CA VAL A 118 15.44 19.71 -15.62
C VAL A 118 16.68 18.89 -15.94
N LEU A 119 17.24 19.04 -17.15
CA LEU A 119 18.47 18.36 -17.54
C LEU A 119 19.69 18.91 -16.80
N ASP A 120 19.77 20.22 -16.60
CA ASP A 120 20.82 20.86 -15.80
C ASP A 120 20.75 20.44 -14.31
N GLU A 121 19.56 20.41 -13.70
CA GLU A 121 19.37 19.87 -12.33
C GLU A 121 19.88 18.42 -12.22
N LYS A 122 19.58 17.60 -13.24
CA LYS A 122 20.02 16.21 -13.30
C LYS A 122 21.54 16.11 -13.44
N ALA A 123 22.13 16.87 -14.37
CA ALA A 123 23.57 16.89 -14.63
C ALA A 123 24.34 17.36 -13.39
N LYS A 124 23.93 18.46 -12.76
CA LYS A 124 24.49 18.94 -11.48
C LYS A 124 24.45 17.86 -10.41
N ARG A 125 23.32 17.14 -10.30
CA ARG A 125 23.18 16.06 -9.30
C ARG A 125 24.11 14.87 -9.58
N GLU A 126 24.31 14.54 -10.84
CA GLU A 126 25.18 13.44 -11.26
C GLU A 126 26.66 13.82 -11.06
N ALA A 127 27.03 15.06 -11.39
CA ALA A 127 28.37 15.62 -11.23
C ALA A 127 28.80 15.83 -9.77
N MET A 128 27.86 15.97 -8.82
CA MET A 128 28.21 16.15 -7.40
C MET A 128 29.12 15.03 -6.88
N THR A 129 30.20 15.43 -6.21
CA THR A 129 31.10 14.54 -5.50
C THR A 129 30.39 13.83 -4.34
N LYS A 130 31.02 12.77 -3.82
CA LYS A 130 30.51 12.06 -2.63
C LYS A 130 30.43 12.97 -1.41
N GLU A 131 31.35 13.92 -1.28
CA GLU A 131 31.42 14.88 -0.17
C GLU A 131 30.31 15.92 -0.25
N GLU A 132 30.08 16.52 -1.42
CA GLU A 132 28.96 17.46 -1.65
C GLU A 132 27.61 16.77 -1.43
N LYS A 133 27.44 15.55 -1.95
CA LYS A 133 26.24 14.72 -1.70
C LYS A 133 26.02 14.50 -0.21
N LYS A 134 27.09 14.26 0.57
CA LYS A 134 27.02 14.09 2.02
C LYS A 134 26.64 15.41 2.72
N LYS A 135 27.25 16.54 2.34
CA LYS A 135 26.94 17.86 2.89
C LYS A 135 25.47 18.24 2.66
N LEU A 136 24.99 18.14 1.42
CA LEU A 136 23.61 18.44 1.06
C LEU A 136 22.60 17.49 1.77
N ALA A 137 22.98 16.23 1.98
CA ALA A 137 22.16 15.28 2.74
C ALA A 137 22.03 15.68 4.22
N GLU A 138 23.11 16.20 4.84
CA GLU A 138 23.08 16.67 6.22
C GLU A 138 22.26 17.96 6.34
N GLU A 139 22.43 18.93 5.44
CA GLU A 139 21.62 20.15 5.39
C GLU A 139 20.12 19.84 5.28
N ARG A 140 19.74 18.89 4.40
CA ARG A 140 18.36 18.42 4.28
C ARG A 140 17.87 17.72 5.54
N LYS A 141 18.75 17.01 6.24
CA LYS A 141 18.41 16.31 7.48
C LYS A 141 18.15 17.29 8.62
N VAL A 142 18.97 18.35 8.75
CA VAL A 142 18.76 19.45 9.71
C VAL A 142 17.41 20.13 9.44
N LYS A 143 17.17 20.60 8.21
CA LYS A 143 15.91 21.26 7.85
C LYS A 143 14.68 20.35 8.05
N ARG A 144 14.81 19.05 7.73
CA ARG A 144 13.73 18.07 7.98
C ARG A 144 13.51 17.85 9.47
N GLN A 145 14.55 17.89 10.28
CA GLN A 145 14.46 17.74 11.73
C GLN A 145 13.75 18.95 12.35
N GLU A 146 14.09 20.18 11.94
CA GLU A 146 13.38 21.39 12.35
C GLU A 146 11.87 21.31 12.06
N TYR A 147 11.49 20.92 10.84
CA TYR A 147 10.08 20.72 10.51
C TYR A 147 9.44 19.55 11.27
N ARG A 148 10.19 18.50 11.57
CA ARG A 148 9.70 17.37 12.35
C ARG A 148 9.46 17.77 13.81
N ASP A 149 10.30 18.61 14.39
CA ASP A 149 10.10 19.11 15.74
C ASP A 149 8.88 20.02 15.81
N LYS A 150 8.64 20.82 14.75
CA LYS A 150 7.44 21.66 14.65
C LYS A 150 6.16 20.86 14.38
N TYR A 151 6.12 19.99 13.38
CA TYR A 151 4.88 19.38 12.86
C TYR A 151 4.77 17.86 13.10
N GLY A 152 5.87 17.21 13.46
CA GLY A 152 5.95 15.75 13.58
C GLY A 152 5.40 15.19 14.88
N TYR A 153 4.89 16.02 15.77
CA TYR A 153 4.40 15.62 17.08
C TYR A 153 3.08 16.31 17.45
N ALA A 154 2.31 15.64 18.30
CA ALA A 154 1.07 16.13 18.88
C ALA A 154 0.96 15.67 20.34
N LEU A 155 0.38 16.48 21.20
CA LEU A 155 0.05 16.13 22.57
C LEU A 155 -1.39 15.62 22.63
N VAL A 156 -1.59 14.36 23.01
CA VAL A 156 -2.91 13.72 23.10
C VAL A 156 -3.11 13.20 24.51
N ASP A 157 -4.13 13.71 25.20
CA ASP A 157 -4.42 13.36 26.60
C ASP A 157 -3.19 13.50 27.53
N GLY A 158 -2.35 14.51 27.26
CA GLY A 158 -1.09 14.74 27.98
C GLY A 158 0.11 13.91 27.54
N GLN A 159 -0.04 13.04 26.53
CA GLN A 159 1.04 12.21 26.00
C GLN A 159 1.51 12.69 24.62
N GLN A 160 2.82 12.84 24.43
CA GLN A 160 3.39 13.20 23.14
C GLN A 160 3.38 12.01 22.17
N LEU A 161 2.67 12.15 21.06
CA LEU A 161 2.57 11.14 19.99
C LEU A 161 3.20 11.65 18.70
N GLU A 162 3.86 10.77 17.97
CA GLU A 162 4.41 11.08 16.63
C GLU A 162 3.29 11.12 15.58
N VAL A 163 3.39 12.07 14.66
CA VAL A 163 2.54 12.21 13.46
C VAL A 163 3.23 11.52 12.28
N ALA A 164 2.53 10.64 11.56
CA ALA A 164 3.14 9.78 10.54
C ALA A 164 3.64 10.58 9.32
N ASN A 165 2.73 11.28 8.65
CA ASN A 165 2.98 12.07 7.45
C ASN A 165 2.54 13.51 7.72
N TRP A 166 3.34 14.25 8.46
CA TRP A 166 3.08 15.64 8.86
C TRP A 166 3.24 16.65 7.71
N THR A 167 3.47 16.18 6.47
CA THR A 167 3.55 17.01 5.26
C THR A 167 2.33 16.73 4.38
N ALA A 168 1.69 17.80 3.88
CA ALA A 168 0.62 17.69 2.90
C ALA A 168 1.11 17.03 1.59
N GLU A 169 0.23 16.30 0.91
CA GLU A 169 0.56 15.70 -0.38
C GLU A 169 0.85 16.82 -1.41
N PRO A 170 2.03 16.87 -2.04
CA PRO A 170 2.31 17.90 -3.04
C PRO A 170 1.49 17.67 -4.32
N SER A 171 1.30 18.74 -5.08
CA SER A 171 0.68 18.65 -6.41
C SER A 171 1.52 17.76 -7.34
N CYS A 172 0.87 16.88 -8.10
CA CYS A 172 1.55 15.95 -8.98
C CYS A 172 0.66 15.43 -10.12
N LEU A 173 1.26 14.74 -11.08
CA LEU A 173 0.52 13.98 -12.08
C LEU A 173 -0.08 12.71 -11.46
N PHE A 174 -1.37 12.48 -11.65
CA PHE A 174 -2.04 11.32 -11.09
C PHE A 174 -1.58 10.03 -11.77
N ALA A 175 -0.80 9.24 -11.04
CA ALA A 175 -0.33 7.92 -11.47
C ALA A 175 -1.25 6.80 -10.94
N GLY A 176 -2.51 6.82 -11.37
CA GLY A 176 -3.46 5.71 -11.13
C GLY A 176 -2.86 4.35 -11.53
N ARG A 177 -3.24 3.28 -10.82
CA ARG A 177 -2.72 1.91 -11.08
C ARG A 177 -3.51 1.21 -12.19
N GLY A 178 -2.84 0.35 -12.96
CA GLY A 178 -3.44 -0.32 -14.12
C GLY A 178 -3.94 0.70 -15.15
N ASP A 179 -5.01 0.35 -15.85
CA ASP A 179 -5.63 1.20 -16.88
C ASP A 179 -6.61 2.23 -16.31
N HIS A 180 -6.26 2.82 -15.16
CA HIS A 180 -7.10 3.81 -14.50
C HIS A 180 -7.40 5.00 -15.44
N PRO A 181 -8.67 5.37 -15.66
CA PRO A 181 -9.05 6.32 -16.72
C PRO A 181 -8.55 7.74 -16.45
N GLN A 182 -8.41 8.11 -15.17
CA GLN A 182 -7.89 9.42 -14.74
C GLN A 182 -6.36 9.58 -14.77
N ARG A 183 -5.58 8.58 -15.22
CA ARG A 183 -4.11 8.72 -15.27
C ARG A 183 -3.69 9.95 -16.06
N GLY A 184 -2.68 10.66 -15.59
CA GLY A 184 -2.15 11.87 -16.23
C GLY A 184 -2.87 13.16 -15.86
N ARG A 185 -4.08 13.10 -15.29
CA ARG A 185 -4.75 14.28 -14.73
C ARG A 185 -3.90 14.93 -13.64
N TRP A 186 -3.99 16.24 -13.52
CA TRP A 186 -3.34 17.03 -12.49
C TRP A 186 -4.04 16.83 -11.16
N LYS A 187 -3.28 16.34 -10.18
CA LYS A 187 -3.73 16.20 -8.81
C LYS A 187 -3.14 17.34 -8.01
N GLU A 188 -3.93 18.41 -7.86
CA GLU A 188 -3.56 19.56 -7.05
C GLU A 188 -3.50 19.19 -5.55
N GLY A 189 -2.38 19.50 -4.90
CA GLY A 189 -2.22 19.37 -3.46
C GLY A 189 -3.06 20.41 -2.70
N PRO A 190 -3.37 20.18 -1.43
CA PRO A 190 -4.18 21.13 -0.65
C PRO A 190 -3.37 22.38 -0.28
N SER A 191 -4.02 23.55 -0.30
CA SER A 191 -3.53 24.74 0.41
C SER A 191 -3.88 24.66 1.90
N GLN A 192 -3.47 25.65 2.71
CA GLN A 192 -3.88 25.67 4.12
C GLN A 192 -5.40 25.80 4.27
N GLU A 193 -6.04 26.59 3.42
CA GLU A 193 -7.48 26.85 3.41
C GLU A 193 -8.29 25.58 3.09
N ASP A 194 -7.72 24.68 2.28
CA ASP A 194 -8.32 23.37 1.95
C ASP A 194 -8.32 22.40 3.14
N ILE A 195 -7.52 22.65 4.19
CA ILE A 195 -7.24 21.70 5.27
C ILE A 195 -8.05 22.04 6.52
N ALA A 196 -8.71 21.02 7.07
CA ALA A 196 -9.26 21.04 8.41
C ALA A 196 -8.35 20.29 9.39
N ILE A 197 -7.91 20.94 10.47
CA ILE A 197 -7.20 20.29 11.57
C ILE A 197 -8.15 19.86 12.68
N ASN A 198 -7.84 18.72 13.32
CA ASN A 198 -8.54 18.24 14.49
C ASN A 198 -7.81 18.75 15.74
N LEU A 199 -8.43 19.65 16.48
CA LEU A 199 -7.78 20.35 17.58
C LEU A 199 -8.79 20.55 18.70
N SER A 200 -8.37 20.35 19.95
CA SER A 200 -9.26 20.54 21.09
C SER A 200 -9.60 22.02 21.31
N PRO A 201 -10.79 22.34 21.86
CA PRO A 201 -11.19 23.73 22.11
C PRO A 201 -10.25 24.47 23.07
N ASP A 202 -9.56 23.77 23.97
CA ASP A 202 -8.60 24.30 24.95
C ASP A 202 -7.16 24.39 24.39
N ALA A 203 -6.94 24.03 23.13
CA ALA A 203 -5.64 24.08 22.49
C ALA A 203 -5.43 25.45 21.82
N PRO A 204 -4.23 26.04 21.91
CA PRO A 204 -3.93 27.26 21.17
C PRO A 204 -3.99 27.01 19.67
N LYS A 205 -4.56 27.95 18.93
CA LYS A 205 -4.54 27.94 17.47
C LYS A 205 -3.07 27.95 16.99
N PRO A 206 -2.67 27.06 16.06
CA PRO A 206 -1.31 27.07 15.53
C PRO A 206 -1.00 28.39 14.84
N GLU A 207 0.19 28.92 15.11
CA GLU A 207 0.67 30.18 14.52
C GLU A 207 0.62 30.13 12.99
N GLY A 208 0.06 31.17 12.38
CA GLY A 208 -0.06 31.30 10.93
C GLY A 208 -1.06 30.36 10.25
N TRP A 209 -1.85 29.58 11.00
CA TRP A 209 -2.83 28.65 10.41
C TRP A 209 -4.07 29.39 9.87
N MET A 210 -4.32 29.26 8.56
CA MET A 210 -5.47 29.87 7.89
C MET A 210 -6.64 28.90 7.64
N GLY A 211 -6.39 27.59 7.76
CA GLY A 211 -7.38 26.55 7.52
C GLY A 211 -8.44 26.39 8.61
N LYS A 212 -9.39 25.48 8.36
CA LYS A 212 -10.47 25.17 9.28
C LYS A 212 -9.94 24.45 10.53
N ILE A 213 -10.54 24.75 11.69
CA ILE A 213 -10.33 24.03 12.95
C ILE A 213 -11.61 23.27 13.29
N THR A 214 -11.48 22.01 13.69
CA THR A 214 -12.60 21.15 14.08
C THR A 214 -12.22 20.34 15.31
N TRP A 215 -13.21 19.93 16.11
CA TRP A 215 -12.97 19.00 17.22
C TRP A 215 -13.81 17.73 17.03
N GLU A 216 -13.14 16.64 16.69
CA GLU A 216 -13.74 15.31 16.56
C GLU A 216 -12.99 14.31 17.47
N PRO A 217 -13.29 14.28 18.78
CA PRO A 217 -12.54 13.48 19.78
C PRO A 217 -12.59 11.98 19.51
N ASN A 218 -13.62 11.51 18.79
CA ASN A 218 -13.81 10.12 18.40
C ASN A 218 -13.00 9.71 17.16
N LYS A 219 -12.29 10.65 16.52
CA LYS A 219 -11.54 10.45 15.27
C LYS A 219 -10.06 10.69 15.51
N MET A 220 -9.22 9.73 15.14
CA MET A 220 -7.78 9.74 15.42
C MET A 220 -6.93 10.44 14.34
N TYR A 221 -7.53 11.30 13.51
CA TYR A 221 -6.79 12.06 12.51
C TYR A 221 -6.32 13.39 13.10
N VAL A 222 -5.20 13.89 12.58
CA VAL A 222 -4.60 15.19 12.93
C VAL A 222 -5.10 16.27 11.97
N ALA A 223 -5.12 15.97 10.68
CA ALA A 223 -5.65 16.86 9.65
C ALA A 223 -6.42 16.05 8.59
N LYS A 224 -7.35 16.71 7.88
CA LYS A 224 -8.06 16.16 6.73
C LYS A 224 -8.34 17.21 5.67
N TRP A 225 -8.46 16.79 4.42
CA TRP A 225 -8.87 17.64 3.29
C TRP A 225 -9.58 16.78 2.24
N ILE A 226 -10.27 17.42 1.30
CA ILE A 226 -10.88 16.73 0.16
C ILE A 226 -9.88 16.74 -1.00
N ASP A 227 -9.57 15.58 -1.54
CA ASP A 227 -8.77 15.43 -2.75
C ASP A 227 -9.53 16.00 -3.95
N LYS A 228 -9.05 17.10 -4.53
CA LYS A 228 -9.76 17.82 -5.61
C LYS A 228 -10.02 16.96 -6.85
N LEU A 229 -9.17 15.97 -7.12
CA LEU A 229 -9.30 15.08 -8.26
C LEU A 229 -10.36 13.98 -8.01
N THR A 230 -10.29 13.31 -6.87
CA THR A 230 -11.10 12.11 -6.59
C THR A 230 -12.31 12.36 -5.71
N GLY A 231 -12.47 13.55 -5.12
CA GLY A 231 -13.50 13.88 -4.13
C GLY A 231 -13.34 13.16 -2.78
N LYS A 232 -12.30 12.33 -2.63
CA LYS A 232 -12.11 11.50 -1.43
C LYS A 232 -11.41 12.28 -0.32
N VAL A 233 -11.87 12.09 0.90
CA VAL A 233 -11.23 12.69 2.08
C VAL A 233 -9.87 12.03 2.35
N LYS A 234 -8.83 12.85 2.41
CA LYS A 234 -7.47 12.50 2.83
C LYS A 234 -7.28 12.85 4.30
N TYR A 235 -6.33 12.16 4.93
CA TYR A 235 -6.08 12.31 6.36
C TYR A 235 -4.58 12.26 6.65
N VAL A 236 -4.13 13.12 7.56
CA VAL A 236 -2.89 12.92 8.32
C VAL A 236 -3.24 12.15 9.60
N TRP A 237 -2.52 11.07 9.86
CA TRP A 237 -2.71 10.21 11.02
C TRP A 237 -1.50 10.27 11.96
N PHE A 238 -1.72 9.90 13.22
CA PHE A 238 -0.63 9.50 14.11
C PHE A 238 0.16 8.31 13.54
N SER A 239 1.43 8.24 13.93
CA SER A 239 2.37 7.14 13.64
C SER A 239 1.81 5.79 14.09
N ASP A 240 2.24 4.72 13.43
CA ASP A 240 1.86 3.35 13.79
C ASP A 240 2.36 2.96 15.21
N THR A 241 3.26 3.75 15.81
CA THR A 241 3.76 3.64 17.19
C THR A 241 2.83 4.24 18.24
N ALA A 242 1.87 5.08 17.85
CA ALA A 242 0.95 5.72 18.78
C ALA A 242 0.04 4.67 19.47
N PHE A 243 -0.14 4.78 20.79
CA PHE A 243 -0.93 3.81 21.57
C PHE A 243 -2.35 3.62 21.01
N LEU A 244 -2.97 4.69 20.50
CA LEU A 244 -4.29 4.66 19.86
C LEU A 244 -4.34 3.76 18.62
N LYS A 245 -3.28 3.78 17.81
CA LYS A 245 -3.13 2.96 16.60
C LYS A 245 -2.83 1.51 16.98
N GLN A 246 -1.90 1.30 17.91
CA GLN A 246 -1.54 -0.02 18.42
C GLN A 246 -2.73 -0.73 19.09
N ASN A 247 -3.51 -0.02 19.90
CA ASN A 247 -4.71 -0.57 20.54
C ASN A 247 -5.75 -1.03 19.51
N ARG A 248 -6.01 -0.23 18.46
CA ARG A 248 -6.90 -0.64 17.36
C ARG A 248 -6.38 -1.86 16.61
N GLU A 249 -5.07 -1.96 16.45
CA GLU A 249 -4.46 -3.12 15.82
C GLU A 249 -4.52 -4.38 16.69
N LYS A 250 -4.30 -4.25 18.00
CA LYS A 250 -4.52 -5.33 18.98
C LYS A 250 -5.97 -5.82 18.96
N GLU A 251 -6.94 -4.91 18.97
CA GLU A 251 -8.37 -5.25 18.83
C GLU A 251 -8.66 -5.97 17.50
N LYS A 252 -8.05 -5.53 16.39
CA LYS A 252 -8.18 -6.19 15.07
C LYS A 252 -7.73 -7.65 15.14
N PHE A 253 -6.58 -7.92 15.74
CA PHE A 253 -6.06 -9.27 15.87
C PHE A 253 -6.84 -10.13 16.87
N GLN A 254 -7.31 -9.54 17.99
CA GLN A 254 -8.19 -10.23 18.93
C GLN A 254 -9.50 -10.69 18.28
N LYS A 255 -10.09 -9.86 17.41
CA LYS A 255 -11.28 -10.25 16.63
C LYS A 255 -11.01 -11.43 15.71
N ALA A 256 -9.85 -11.46 15.06
CA ALA A 256 -9.45 -12.57 14.21
C ALA A 256 -9.22 -13.86 15.01
N GLU A 257 -8.63 -13.77 16.20
CA GLU A 257 -8.47 -14.91 17.11
C GLU A 257 -9.82 -15.43 17.60
N ASN A 258 -10.73 -14.54 18.02
CA ASN A 258 -12.07 -14.90 18.47
C ASN A 258 -12.90 -15.55 17.34
N LEU A 259 -12.79 -15.03 16.12
CA LEU A 259 -13.37 -15.67 14.93
C LEU A 259 -12.85 -17.10 14.77
N GLY A 260 -11.55 -17.33 14.97
CA GLY A 260 -10.97 -18.66 14.86
C GLY A 260 -11.60 -19.69 15.80
N LYS A 261 -12.04 -19.28 16.99
CA LYS A 261 -12.75 -20.14 17.96
C LYS A 261 -14.17 -20.49 17.52
N GLN A 262 -14.76 -19.69 16.65
CA GLN A 262 -16.17 -19.81 16.20
C GLN A 262 -16.29 -20.15 14.71
N ILE A 263 -15.17 -20.42 14.03
CA ILE A 263 -15.15 -20.53 12.57
C ILE A 263 -16.07 -21.65 12.05
N GLY A 264 -16.14 -22.78 12.75
CA GLY A 264 -17.01 -23.89 12.36
C GLY A 264 -18.51 -23.53 12.42
N VAL A 265 -18.92 -22.63 13.33
CA VAL A 265 -20.30 -22.13 13.39
C VAL A 265 -20.60 -21.27 12.17
N VAL A 266 -19.64 -20.42 11.77
CA VAL A 266 -19.76 -19.55 10.60
C VAL A 266 -19.79 -20.37 9.31
N GLU A 267 -18.92 -21.37 9.17
CA GLU A 267 -18.89 -22.28 8.01
C GLU A 267 -20.21 -23.03 7.86
N LYS A 268 -20.73 -23.62 8.94
CA LYS A 268 -22.05 -24.29 8.93
C LYS A 268 -23.17 -23.33 8.55
N HIS A 269 -23.13 -22.09 9.04
CA HIS A 269 -24.12 -21.08 8.69
C HIS A 269 -24.06 -20.70 7.22
N ILE A 270 -22.86 -20.52 6.65
CA ILE A 270 -22.68 -20.26 5.22
C ILE A 270 -23.26 -21.41 4.41
N LEU A 271 -22.81 -22.65 4.68
CA LEU A 271 -23.23 -23.84 3.92
C LEU A 271 -24.75 -24.03 3.95
N LYS A 272 -25.38 -23.94 5.13
CA LYS A 272 -26.84 -24.02 5.27
C LYS A 272 -27.59 -23.01 4.40
N ASN A 273 -27.04 -21.81 4.22
CA ASN A 273 -27.72 -20.74 3.48
C ASN A 273 -27.41 -20.74 1.98
N LEU A 274 -26.50 -21.59 1.50
CA LEU A 274 -26.29 -21.78 0.05
C LEU A 274 -27.53 -22.36 -0.64
N GLU A 275 -28.39 -23.06 0.10
CA GLU A 275 -29.62 -23.70 -0.39
C GLU A 275 -30.90 -22.92 -0.05
N SER A 276 -30.78 -21.68 0.43
CA SER A 276 -31.94 -20.88 0.80
C SER A 276 -32.92 -20.69 -0.37
N LYS A 277 -34.23 -20.70 -0.11
CA LYS A 277 -35.23 -20.35 -1.13
C LYS A 277 -35.17 -18.86 -1.52
N ASP A 278 -34.74 -18.01 -0.60
CA ASP A 278 -34.47 -16.59 -0.88
C ASP A 278 -33.17 -16.43 -1.68
N ILE A 279 -33.28 -15.87 -2.89
CA ILE A 279 -32.15 -15.61 -3.79
C ILE A 279 -31.10 -14.65 -3.19
N MET A 280 -31.53 -13.61 -2.48
CA MET A 280 -30.60 -12.65 -1.86
C MET A 280 -29.82 -13.31 -0.73
N ARG A 281 -30.48 -14.20 0.01
CA ARG A 281 -29.85 -15.04 1.03
C ARG A 281 -28.81 -16.00 0.43
N ARG A 282 -29.11 -16.64 -0.72
CA ARG A 282 -28.12 -17.49 -1.43
C ARG A 282 -26.95 -16.69 -1.98
N LYS A 283 -27.20 -15.51 -2.56
CA LYS A 283 -26.15 -14.60 -3.06
C LYS A 283 -25.20 -14.20 -1.92
N VAL A 284 -25.72 -13.73 -0.78
CA VAL A 284 -24.85 -13.33 0.35
C VAL A 284 -24.08 -14.51 0.94
N ALA A 285 -24.69 -15.71 1.01
CA ALA A 285 -24.01 -16.92 1.47
C ALA A 285 -22.88 -17.34 0.51
N THR A 286 -23.13 -17.28 -0.80
CA THR A 286 -22.14 -17.59 -1.84
C THR A 286 -20.97 -16.60 -1.78
N VAL A 287 -21.25 -15.29 -1.64
CA VAL A 287 -20.22 -14.27 -1.42
C VAL A 287 -19.41 -14.53 -0.14
N ALA A 288 -20.08 -14.89 0.96
CA ALA A 288 -19.40 -15.22 2.21
C ALA A 288 -18.48 -16.44 2.06
N TRP A 289 -18.91 -17.46 1.30
CA TRP A 289 -18.07 -18.62 0.95
C TRP A 289 -16.84 -18.22 0.13
N LEU A 290 -16.98 -17.37 -0.89
CA LEU A 290 -15.87 -16.84 -1.70
C LEU A 290 -14.85 -16.08 -0.84
N ILE A 291 -15.32 -15.30 0.12
CA ILE A 291 -14.43 -14.56 1.02
C ILE A 291 -13.69 -15.51 1.98
N LEU A 292 -14.39 -16.50 2.53
CA LEU A 292 -13.84 -17.41 3.54
C LEU A 292 -12.95 -18.51 2.94
N ALA A 293 -13.50 -19.33 2.05
CA ALA A 293 -12.84 -20.51 1.50
C ALA A 293 -11.80 -20.10 0.45
N VAL A 294 -12.17 -19.15 -0.42
CA VAL A 294 -11.35 -18.76 -1.57
C VAL A 294 -10.37 -17.62 -1.22
N ASN A 295 -10.60 -16.92 -0.10
CA ASN A 295 -9.80 -15.79 0.41
C ASN A 295 -9.85 -14.53 -0.48
N MET A 296 -10.99 -14.29 -1.14
CA MET A 296 -11.21 -13.08 -1.93
C MET A 296 -11.33 -11.84 -1.03
N ARG A 297 -11.04 -10.65 -1.59
CA ARG A 297 -11.44 -9.39 -0.96
C ARG A 297 -12.93 -9.16 -1.22
N VAL A 298 -13.59 -8.42 -0.33
CA VAL A 298 -15.03 -8.12 -0.43
C VAL A 298 -15.37 -7.45 -1.77
N GLY A 299 -14.73 -6.32 -2.06
CA GLY A 299 -14.85 -5.59 -3.34
C GLY A 299 -16.25 -5.07 -3.61
N ASP A 300 -16.61 -3.95 -2.99
CA ASP A 300 -17.83 -3.20 -3.32
C ASP A 300 -17.72 -2.54 -4.72
N GLU A 301 -18.85 -2.09 -5.23
CA GLU A 301 -18.96 -1.33 -6.49
C GLU A 301 -18.10 -0.07 -6.47
N LYS A 302 -17.65 0.33 -7.67
CA LYS A 302 -16.71 1.41 -7.90
C LYS A 302 -17.30 2.44 -8.84
N ASP A 303 -16.88 3.68 -8.68
CA ASP A 303 -17.22 4.74 -9.62
C ASP A 303 -16.64 4.43 -11.02
N PRO A 304 -17.31 4.83 -12.12
CA PRO A 304 -16.81 4.63 -13.49
C PRO A 304 -15.42 5.23 -13.74
N ASP A 305 -15.03 6.24 -12.96
CA ASP A 305 -13.74 6.91 -13.06
C ASP A 305 -12.60 6.19 -12.31
N GLU A 306 -12.82 4.97 -11.81
CA GLU A 306 -11.80 4.11 -11.24
C GLU A 306 -11.30 3.02 -12.21
N ALA A 307 -10.16 2.39 -11.89
CA ALA A 307 -9.73 1.20 -12.62
C ALA A 307 -10.72 0.04 -12.42
N ASP A 308 -11.11 -0.62 -13.52
CA ASP A 308 -11.96 -1.80 -13.52
C ASP A 308 -11.25 -2.95 -12.79
N THR A 309 -11.66 -3.15 -11.55
CA THR A 309 -11.08 -4.13 -10.64
C THR A 309 -12.17 -4.65 -9.73
N VAL A 310 -12.18 -5.96 -9.48
CA VAL A 310 -13.30 -6.62 -8.79
C VAL A 310 -12.87 -7.31 -7.49
N GLY A 311 -13.85 -7.60 -6.65
CA GLY A 311 -13.75 -8.55 -5.55
C GLY A 311 -14.95 -9.48 -5.53
N ALA A 312 -15.17 -10.15 -4.40
CA ALA A 312 -16.18 -11.20 -4.27
C ALA A 312 -17.62 -10.74 -4.63
N ILE A 313 -18.00 -9.51 -4.27
CA ILE A 313 -19.33 -8.95 -4.56
C ILE A 313 -19.47 -8.55 -6.03
N THR A 314 -18.41 -7.98 -6.61
CA THR A 314 -18.40 -7.39 -7.95
C THR A 314 -17.93 -8.36 -9.05
N LEU A 315 -17.98 -9.68 -8.79
CA LEU A 315 -17.67 -10.67 -9.82
C LEU A 315 -18.67 -10.60 -10.98
N ARG A 316 -18.17 -10.94 -12.17
CA ARG A 316 -18.88 -10.90 -13.44
C ARG A 316 -18.72 -12.24 -14.16
N ASP A 317 -19.51 -12.46 -15.19
CA ASP A 317 -19.59 -13.74 -15.87
C ASP A 317 -18.24 -14.19 -16.44
N GLU A 318 -17.51 -13.27 -17.06
CA GLU A 318 -16.21 -13.48 -17.69
C GLU A 318 -15.09 -13.83 -16.68
N HIS A 319 -15.31 -13.58 -15.39
CA HIS A 319 -14.31 -13.84 -14.35
C HIS A 319 -14.32 -15.27 -13.83
N ILE A 320 -15.28 -16.10 -14.25
CA ILE A 320 -15.51 -17.43 -13.67
C ILE A 320 -15.64 -18.49 -14.77
N SER A 321 -14.77 -19.50 -14.74
CA SER A 321 -14.92 -20.74 -15.50
C SER A 321 -15.26 -21.91 -14.58
N ILE A 322 -16.14 -22.80 -15.01
CA ILE A 322 -16.65 -23.93 -14.22
C ILE A 322 -16.49 -25.22 -15.04
N GLU A 323 -15.73 -26.18 -14.49
CA GLU A 323 -15.48 -27.51 -15.06
C GLU A 323 -15.77 -28.58 -14.00
N GLY A 324 -16.96 -29.20 -14.06
CA GLY A 324 -17.42 -30.11 -13.02
C GLY A 324 -17.56 -29.40 -11.67
N ASN A 325 -16.81 -29.84 -10.66
CA ASN A 325 -16.73 -29.19 -9.35
C ASN A 325 -15.57 -28.17 -9.22
N LYS A 326 -14.76 -28.01 -10.27
CA LYS A 326 -13.64 -27.06 -10.28
C LYS A 326 -14.12 -25.70 -10.77
N VAL A 327 -13.90 -24.69 -9.96
CA VAL A 327 -14.21 -23.29 -10.28
C VAL A 327 -12.90 -22.53 -10.38
N THR A 328 -12.63 -21.99 -11.57
CA THR A 328 -11.49 -21.12 -11.83
C THR A 328 -11.95 -19.68 -11.89
N PHE A 329 -11.27 -18.83 -11.12
CA PHE A 329 -11.47 -17.39 -11.12
C PHE A 329 -10.27 -16.71 -11.75
N ASP A 330 -10.48 -15.78 -12.67
CA ASP A 330 -9.44 -14.95 -13.29
C ASP A 330 -9.94 -13.53 -13.47
N PHE A 331 -9.37 -12.59 -12.72
CA PHE A 331 -9.77 -11.19 -12.78
C PHE A 331 -8.67 -10.25 -12.28
N LEU A 332 -8.81 -8.95 -12.56
CA LEU A 332 -7.96 -7.92 -11.95
C LEU A 332 -8.54 -7.51 -10.60
N GLY A 333 -7.81 -7.80 -9.51
CA GLY A 333 -8.21 -7.41 -8.17
C GLY A 333 -7.73 -6.01 -7.78
N LYS A 334 -7.80 -5.68 -6.49
CA LYS A 334 -7.24 -4.44 -5.93
C LYS A 334 -5.86 -4.13 -6.50
N ASP A 335 -5.64 -2.88 -6.88
CA ASP A 335 -4.41 -2.36 -7.48
C ASP A 335 -4.10 -2.94 -8.88
N SER A 336 -5.12 -3.46 -9.58
CA SER A 336 -5.04 -4.12 -10.89
C SER A 336 -4.08 -5.31 -10.92
N VAL A 337 -3.94 -5.99 -9.77
CA VAL A 337 -3.15 -7.21 -9.67
C VAL A 337 -4.00 -8.39 -10.12
N ARG A 338 -3.58 -9.09 -11.18
CA ARG A 338 -4.25 -10.30 -11.68
C ARG A 338 -4.34 -11.35 -10.58
N TRP A 339 -5.54 -11.89 -10.41
CA TRP A 339 -5.90 -12.84 -9.39
C TRP A 339 -6.44 -14.09 -10.09
N VAL A 340 -5.65 -15.17 -10.07
CA VAL A 340 -6.02 -16.45 -10.68
C VAL A 340 -6.02 -17.51 -9.60
N LYS A 341 -7.12 -18.24 -9.44
CA LYS A 341 -7.20 -19.37 -8.52
C LYS A 341 -8.27 -20.35 -8.96
N THR A 342 -7.93 -21.63 -8.91
CA THR A 342 -8.86 -22.74 -9.07
C THR A 342 -9.13 -23.37 -7.72
N VAL A 343 -10.39 -23.69 -7.44
CA VAL A 343 -10.81 -24.37 -6.21
C VAL A 343 -11.83 -25.46 -6.55
N GLU A 344 -11.84 -26.52 -5.78
CA GLU A 344 -12.97 -27.45 -5.76
C GLU A 344 -14.07 -26.85 -4.87
N ALA A 345 -15.24 -26.64 -5.46
CA ALA A 345 -16.36 -25.99 -4.82
C ALA A 345 -17.46 -27.01 -4.46
N PRO A 346 -18.21 -26.80 -3.35
CA PRO A 346 -19.39 -27.59 -3.05
C PRO A 346 -20.42 -27.53 -4.20
N PRO A 347 -21.20 -28.60 -4.43
CA PRO A 347 -22.21 -28.63 -5.50
C PRO A 347 -23.19 -27.46 -5.44
N GLU A 348 -23.55 -27.01 -4.24
CA GLU A 348 -24.47 -25.89 -4.01
C GLU A 348 -23.87 -24.57 -4.48
N VAL A 349 -22.56 -24.38 -4.31
CA VAL A 349 -21.84 -23.21 -4.81
C VAL A 349 -21.78 -23.24 -6.33
N VAL A 350 -21.44 -24.38 -6.93
CA VAL A 350 -21.38 -24.53 -8.39
C VAL A 350 -22.75 -24.24 -9.00
N LYS A 351 -23.82 -24.82 -8.45
CA LYS A 351 -25.20 -24.59 -8.86
C LYS A 351 -25.56 -23.10 -8.77
N ASN A 352 -25.28 -22.46 -7.64
CA ASN A 352 -25.57 -21.03 -7.45
C ASN A 352 -24.80 -20.16 -8.45
N LEU A 353 -23.51 -20.40 -8.68
CA LEU A 353 -22.72 -19.65 -9.65
C LEU A 353 -23.25 -19.84 -11.09
N GLN A 354 -23.59 -21.06 -11.48
CA GLN A 354 -24.20 -21.33 -12.78
C GLN A 354 -25.55 -20.63 -12.94
N GLU A 355 -26.39 -20.65 -11.91
CA GLU A 355 -27.69 -19.96 -11.90
C GLU A 355 -27.51 -18.45 -12.03
N PHE A 356 -26.62 -17.85 -11.23
CA PHE A 356 -26.40 -16.39 -11.24
C PHE A 356 -25.72 -15.90 -12.53
N LYS A 357 -24.96 -16.75 -13.24
CA LYS A 357 -24.38 -16.43 -14.57
C LYS A 357 -25.42 -16.36 -15.69
N LYS A 358 -26.63 -16.93 -15.51
CA LYS A 358 -27.68 -16.96 -16.55
C LYS A 358 -28.37 -15.61 -16.75
N ASP A 359 -28.41 -14.78 -15.72
CA ASP A 359 -28.97 -13.45 -15.82
C ASP A 359 -27.98 -12.53 -16.54
N LYS A 360 -28.18 -12.32 -17.84
CA LYS A 360 -27.33 -11.43 -18.66
C LYS A 360 -27.72 -9.96 -18.55
N LYS A 361 -28.79 -9.63 -17.81
CA LYS A 361 -29.25 -8.24 -17.64
C LYS A 361 -28.48 -7.52 -16.52
N VAL A 362 -27.89 -8.27 -15.60
CA VAL A 362 -27.14 -7.73 -14.46
C VAL A 362 -25.66 -7.54 -14.83
N GLN A 363 -25.07 -6.43 -14.37
CA GLN A 363 -23.64 -6.18 -14.55
C GLN A 363 -22.80 -7.09 -13.66
N TYR A 364 -23.28 -7.40 -12.46
CA TYR A 364 -22.58 -8.20 -11.45
C TYR A 364 -23.41 -9.42 -11.05
N LEU A 365 -22.76 -10.58 -10.83
CA LEU A 365 -23.44 -11.81 -10.41
C LEU A 365 -24.21 -11.64 -9.09
N PHE A 366 -23.70 -10.79 -8.20
CA PHE A 366 -24.25 -10.58 -6.86
C PHE A 366 -24.89 -9.20 -6.71
N GLU A 367 -25.49 -8.66 -7.76
CA GLU A 367 -26.23 -7.40 -7.71
C GLU A 367 -27.24 -7.39 -6.54
N GLY A 368 -27.30 -6.25 -5.84
CA GLY A 368 -28.07 -6.05 -4.61
C GLY A 368 -27.34 -6.47 -3.32
N ILE A 369 -26.12 -7.03 -3.40
CA ILE A 369 -25.29 -7.34 -2.24
C ILE A 369 -24.24 -6.24 -2.06
N ASP A 370 -24.09 -5.75 -0.82
CA ASP A 370 -23.01 -4.85 -0.42
C ASP A 370 -22.25 -5.38 0.80
N SER A 371 -21.13 -4.75 1.15
CA SER A 371 -20.34 -5.13 2.32
C SER A 371 -21.11 -5.06 3.64
N LYS A 372 -22.13 -4.21 3.75
CA LYS A 372 -23.01 -4.14 4.93
C LYS A 372 -23.89 -5.38 5.01
N THR A 373 -24.44 -5.85 3.91
CA THR A 373 -25.28 -7.05 3.81
C THR A 373 -24.50 -8.29 4.16
N VAL A 374 -23.27 -8.44 3.63
CA VAL A 374 -22.36 -9.52 4.04
C VAL A 374 -22.06 -9.45 5.54
N SER A 375 -21.79 -8.26 6.08
CA SER A 375 -21.48 -8.11 7.50
C SER A 375 -22.68 -8.40 8.42
N ARG A 376 -23.91 -8.04 8.01
CA ARG A 376 -25.15 -8.39 8.72
C ARG A 376 -25.35 -9.91 8.75
N PHE A 377 -25.27 -10.58 7.61
CA PHE A 377 -25.37 -12.03 7.49
C PHE A 377 -24.39 -12.75 8.43
N LEU A 378 -23.12 -12.34 8.44
CA LEU A 378 -22.10 -12.90 9.33
C LEU A 378 -22.37 -12.60 10.82
N SER A 379 -22.93 -11.42 11.10
CA SER A 379 -23.22 -10.97 12.47
C SER A 379 -24.37 -11.72 13.14
N GLU A 380 -25.21 -12.42 12.38
CA GLU A 380 -26.25 -13.30 12.93
C GLU A 380 -25.69 -14.45 13.78
N LYS A 381 -24.44 -14.85 13.54
CA LYS A 381 -23.75 -15.90 14.31
C LYS A 381 -22.60 -15.39 15.14
N VAL A 382 -21.90 -14.36 14.68
CA VAL A 382 -20.76 -13.79 15.42
C VAL A 382 -20.93 -12.28 15.51
N PRO A 383 -21.39 -11.74 16.65
CA PRO A 383 -21.67 -10.31 16.79
C PRO A 383 -20.52 -9.42 16.34
N LYS A 384 -20.82 -8.41 15.51
CA LYS A 384 -19.87 -7.42 14.98
C LYS A 384 -18.79 -8.01 14.06
N LEU A 385 -18.98 -9.23 13.55
CA LEU A 385 -18.10 -9.83 12.54
C LEU A 385 -18.26 -9.09 11.21
N THR A 386 -17.14 -8.83 10.54
CA THR A 386 -17.12 -8.29 9.19
C THR A 386 -16.25 -9.17 8.31
N ALA A 387 -16.52 -9.17 7.00
CA ALA A 387 -15.78 -9.98 6.05
C ALA A 387 -14.25 -9.71 6.05
N LYS A 388 -13.81 -8.50 6.41
CA LYS A 388 -12.38 -8.14 6.49
C LYS A 388 -11.63 -8.95 7.55
N VAL A 389 -12.32 -9.48 8.57
CA VAL A 389 -11.70 -10.27 9.65
C VAL A 389 -11.20 -11.62 9.14
N PHE A 390 -11.90 -12.25 8.17
CA PHE A 390 -11.51 -13.54 7.60
C PHE A 390 -10.10 -13.55 7.03
N ARG A 391 -9.73 -12.52 6.25
CA ARG A 391 -8.37 -12.42 5.69
C ARG A 391 -7.30 -12.37 6.78
N THR A 392 -7.54 -11.63 7.86
CA THR A 392 -6.59 -11.51 8.98
C THR A 392 -6.46 -12.85 9.73
N TRP A 393 -7.60 -13.51 9.99
CA TRP A 393 -7.62 -14.83 10.59
C TRP A 393 -6.90 -15.87 9.73
N LYS A 394 -7.24 -15.97 8.44
CA LYS A 394 -6.64 -16.93 7.50
C LYS A 394 -5.13 -16.72 7.38
N CYS A 395 -4.68 -15.47 7.22
CA CYS A 395 -3.24 -15.17 7.17
C CYS A 395 -2.53 -15.60 8.46
N THR A 396 -3.10 -15.29 9.63
CA THR A 396 -2.51 -15.66 10.92
C THR A 396 -2.52 -17.18 11.15
N LYS A 397 -3.60 -17.87 10.76
CA LYS A 397 -3.70 -19.33 10.81
C LYS A 397 -2.63 -19.99 9.93
N THR A 398 -2.49 -19.52 8.68
CA THR A 398 -1.45 -20.01 7.76
C THR A 398 -0.05 -19.84 8.33
N VAL A 399 0.28 -18.69 8.94
CA VAL A 399 1.61 -18.56 9.60
C VAL A 399 1.82 -19.62 10.68
N LYS A 400 0.82 -19.84 11.55
CA LYS A 400 0.95 -20.83 12.63
C LYS A 400 1.20 -22.23 12.08
N GLU A 401 0.42 -22.63 11.08
CA GLU A 401 0.55 -23.94 10.41
C GLU A 401 1.91 -24.11 9.72
N GLU A 402 2.37 -23.11 8.97
CA GLU A 402 3.65 -23.20 8.25
C GLU A 402 4.86 -23.14 9.17
N LEU A 403 4.79 -22.39 10.27
CA LEU A 403 5.83 -22.39 11.30
C LEU A 403 5.92 -23.76 11.99
N GLU A 404 4.79 -24.43 12.21
CA GLU A 404 4.75 -25.78 12.78
C GLU A 404 5.30 -26.82 11.79
N LYS A 405 4.84 -26.79 10.52
CA LYS A 405 5.32 -27.68 9.46
C LYS A 405 6.81 -27.54 9.17
N SER A 406 7.40 -26.37 9.43
CA SER A 406 8.82 -26.14 9.17
C SER A 406 9.75 -27.06 9.97
N GLY A 407 9.28 -27.63 11.08
CA GLY A 407 10.04 -28.59 11.89
C GLY A 407 11.26 -28.01 12.62
N VAL A 408 11.56 -26.71 12.47
CA VAL A 408 12.72 -26.11 13.13
C VAL A 408 12.57 -26.12 14.65
N THR A 409 13.64 -26.48 15.32
CA THR A 409 13.73 -26.68 16.76
C THR A 409 14.61 -25.62 17.41
N LYS A 410 14.70 -25.65 18.74
CA LYS A 410 15.61 -24.76 19.49
C LYS A 410 17.09 -24.96 19.14
N ASN A 411 17.48 -26.15 18.67
CA ASN A 411 18.86 -26.52 18.38
C ASN A 411 19.30 -26.07 16.97
N ASP A 412 18.36 -25.71 16.10
CA ASP A 412 18.68 -25.22 14.76
C ASP A 412 19.38 -23.86 14.82
N PRO A 413 20.28 -23.57 13.87
CA PRO A 413 20.90 -22.26 13.78
C PRO A 413 19.88 -21.19 13.35
N ASP A 414 20.12 -19.96 13.79
CA ASP A 414 19.21 -18.83 13.58
C ASP A 414 18.88 -18.55 12.10
N TYR A 415 19.79 -18.86 11.17
CA TYR A 415 19.51 -18.65 9.76
C TYR A 415 18.44 -19.62 9.22
N LYS A 416 18.35 -20.85 9.74
CA LYS A 416 17.27 -21.81 9.41
C LYS A 416 15.94 -21.35 9.98
N LYS A 417 15.94 -20.92 11.25
CA LYS A 417 14.75 -20.35 11.91
C LYS A 417 14.24 -19.12 11.16
N ASN A 418 15.13 -18.20 10.79
CA ASN A 418 14.76 -17.02 10.00
C ASN A 418 14.24 -17.38 8.60
N PHE A 419 14.84 -18.37 7.94
CA PHE A 419 14.34 -18.88 6.66
C PHE A 419 12.92 -19.44 6.81
N ALA A 420 12.68 -20.30 7.81
CA ALA A 420 11.35 -20.84 8.11
C ALA A 420 10.30 -19.72 8.37
N ALA A 421 10.66 -18.69 9.15
CA ALA A 421 9.79 -17.55 9.40
C ALA A 421 9.42 -16.77 8.12
N LYS A 422 10.38 -16.60 7.20
CA LYS A 422 10.17 -15.94 5.91
C LYS A 422 9.37 -16.81 4.94
N MET A 423 9.58 -18.13 4.94
CA MET A 423 8.79 -19.09 4.16
C MET A 423 7.33 -19.12 4.61
N ALA A 424 7.08 -19.11 5.92
CA ALA A 424 5.72 -18.96 6.46
C ALA A 424 5.05 -17.66 5.97
N ASN A 425 5.79 -16.55 5.94
CA ASN A 425 5.26 -15.28 5.40
C ASN A 425 5.04 -15.32 3.88
N LEU A 426 5.91 -16.00 3.13
CA LEU A 426 5.72 -16.24 1.70
C LEU A 426 4.40 -16.98 1.46
N LYS A 427 4.12 -18.03 2.23
CA LYS A 427 2.86 -18.76 2.09
C LYS A 427 1.64 -17.89 2.33
N VAL A 428 1.72 -16.96 3.27
CA VAL A 428 0.67 -15.95 3.48
C VAL A 428 0.53 -15.02 2.28
N ALA A 429 1.65 -14.56 1.70
CA ALA A 429 1.62 -13.69 0.53
C ALA A 429 0.97 -14.39 -0.67
N GLU A 430 1.22 -15.68 -0.87
CA GLU A 430 0.55 -16.52 -1.88
C GLU A 430 -0.97 -16.59 -1.60
N VAL A 431 -1.35 -17.02 -0.40
CA VAL A 431 -2.76 -17.15 0.01
C VAL A 431 -3.52 -15.84 -0.15
N ALA A 432 -2.88 -14.71 0.15
CA ALA A 432 -3.48 -13.38 0.07
C ALA A 432 -3.36 -12.70 -1.31
N ASN A 433 -2.72 -13.36 -2.28
CA ASN A 433 -2.32 -12.82 -3.59
C ASN A 433 -1.61 -11.46 -3.49
N HIS A 434 -0.64 -11.35 -2.59
CA HIS A 434 0.20 -10.16 -2.46
C HIS A 434 1.35 -10.22 -3.45
N LYS A 435 1.05 -9.98 -4.73
CA LYS A 435 2.06 -9.94 -5.78
C LYS A 435 2.76 -8.57 -5.88
N ARG A 436 3.91 -8.55 -6.56
CA ARG A 436 4.65 -7.36 -6.97
C ARG A 436 5.12 -7.49 -8.41
N LYS A 437 5.37 -6.36 -9.07
CA LYS A 437 6.14 -6.34 -10.31
C LYS A 437 7.56 -6.86 -10.02
N ILE A 438 8.07 -7.69 -10.92
CA ILE A 438 9.45 -8.18 -10.84
C ILE A 438 10.39 -6.98 -10.99
N PRO A 439 11.33 -6.76 -10.05
CA PRO A 439 12.30 -5.68 -10.17
C PRO A 439 13.14 -5.82 -11.45
N PRO A 440 13.43 -4.73 -12.19
CA PRO A 440 14.25 -4.81 -13.41
C PRO A 440 15.64 -5.43 -13.20
N THR A 441 16.20 -5.29 -12.00
CA THR A 441 17.52 -5.83 -11.63
C THR A 441 17.44 -7.23 -11.01
N TYR A 442 16.32 -7.95 -11.14
CA TYR A 442 16.12 -9.23 -10.46
C TYR A 442 17.10 -10.30 -10.98
N ASP A 443 17.18 -10.49 -12.29
CA ASP A 443 18.02 -11.54 -12.88
C ASP A 443 19.51 -11.31 -12.60
N GLN A 444 19.96 -10.05 -12.70
CA GLN A 444 21.32 -9.66 -12.30
C GLN A 444 21.62 -10.05 -10.84
N ARG A 445 20.73 -9.73 -9.90
CA ARG A 445 20.92 -10.05 -8.47
C ARG A 445 20.95 -11.55 -8.21
N VAL A 446 20.18 -12.34 -8.97
CA VAL A 446 20.18 -13.81 -8.85
C VAL A 446 21.52 -14.35 -9.35
N ALA A 447 21.99 -13.91 -10.51
CA ALA A 447 23.27 -14.31 -11.08
C ALA A 447 24.46 -13.97 -10.16
N GLU A 448 24.48 -12.76 -9.58
CA GLU A 448 25.51 -12.35 -8.60
C GLU A 448 25.54 -13.26 -7.37
N LYS A 449 24.36 -13.65 -6.84
CA LYS A 449 24.26 -14.57 -5.70
C LYS A 449 24.71 -15.98 -6.07
N GLU A 450 24.36 -16.47 -7.26
CA GLU A 450 24.78 -17.78 -7.76
C GLU A 450 26.30 -17.86 -7.96
N GLN A 451 26.89 -16.84 -8.56
CA GLN A 451 28.34 -16.74 -8.73
C GLN A 451 29.05 -16.71 -7.37
N LYS A 452 28.57 -15.89 -6.43
CA LYS A 452 29.13 -15.81 -5.08
C LYS A 452 29.03 -17.14 -4.34
N LEU A 453 27.92 -17.85 -4.48
CA LEU A 453 27.72 -19.17 -3.89
C LEU A 453 28.68 -20.20 -4.48
N LYS A 454 28.88 -20.19 -5.81
CA LYS A 454 29.84 -21.05 -6.51
C LYS A 454 31.27 -20.80 -6.03
N GLN A 455 31.65 -19.52 -5.87
CA GLN A 455 32.96 -19.15 -5.32
C GLN A 455 33.14 -19.72 -3.90
N MET A 456 32.18 -19.49 -3.01
CA MET A 456 32.25 -20.03 -1.64
C MET A 456 32.39 -21.56 -1.60
N GLN A 457 31.70 -22.26 -2.50
CA GLN A 457 31.81 -23.73 -2.61
C GLN A 457 33.18 -24.18 -3.10
N ASN A 458 33.80 -23.45 -4.03
CA ASN A 458 35.16 -23.73 -4.49
C ASN A 458 36.18 -23.48 -3.37
N ASP A 459 36.05 -22.36 -2.65
CA ASP A 459 36.91 -22.04 -1.49
C ASP A 459 36.78 -23.11 -0.40
N LEU A 460 35.57 -23.62 -0.16
CA LEU A 460 35.34 -24.73 0.77
C LEU A 460 36.06 -26.00 0.32
N LYS A 461 35.98 -26.36 -0.97
CA LYS A 461 36.67 -27.54 -1.51
C LYS A 461 38.20 -27.42 -1.34
N ALA A 462 38.76 -26.24 -1.60
CA ALA A 462 40.18 -25.98 -1.39
C ALA A 462 40.56 -26.13 0.10
N LYS A 463 39.79 -25.51 1.01
CA LYS A 463 40.02 -25.64 2.46
C LYS A 463 39.94 -27.08 2.97
N LYS A 464 39.02 -27.88 2.45
CA LYS A 464 38.93 -29.31 2.79
C LYS A 464 40.16 -30.09 2.33
N LYS A 465 40.70 -29.80 1.15
CA LYS A 465 41.97 -30.40 0.66
C LYS A 465 43.16 -29.99 1.53
N GLU A 466 43.16 -28.77 2.05
CA GLU A 466 44.20 -28.25 2.95
C GLU A 466 44.07 -28.72 4.41
N GLY A 467 43.09 -29.58 4.75
CA GLY A 467 42.87 -30.05 6.12
C GLY A 467 42.42 -28.98 7.12
N LYS A 468 41.94 -27.82 6.63
CA LYS A 468 41.51 -26.69 7.48
C LYS A 468 40.10 -26.92 8.05
N LYS A 469 39.81 -26.33 9.22
CA LYS A 469 38.45 -26.28 9.79
C LYS A 469 37.45 -25.65 8.81
N THR A 470 36.31 -26.29 8.61
CA THR A 470 35.36 -25.94 7.52
C THR A 470 33.92 -25.68 7.97
N GLU A 471 33.57 -25.97 9.22
CA GLU A 471 32.20 -25.90 9.76
C GLU A 471 31.58 -24.51 9.57
N ALA A 472 32.35 -23.45 9.86
CA ALA A 472 31.89 -22.08 9.69
C ALA A 472 31.67 -21.70 8.21
N ALA A 473 32.47 -22.28 7.28
CA ALA A 473 32.31 -22.05 5.85
C ALA A 473 31.09 -22.80 5.30
N GLU A 474 30.84 -24.03 5.77
CA GLU A 474 29.65 -24.81 5.43
C GLU A 474 28.36 -24.11 5.88
N ALA A 475 28.32 -23.61 7.12
CA ALA A 475 27.17 -22.84 7.61
C ALA A 475 26.92 -21.56 6.80
N ARG A 476 27.98 -20.86 6.37
CA ARG A 476 27.86 -19.68 5.48
C ARG A 476 27.29 -20.05 4.12
N ILE A 477 27.73 -21.17 3.54
CA ILE A 477 27.24 -21.69 2.26
C ILE A 477 25.77 -22.10 2.39
N GLU A 478 25.39 -22.78 3.46
CA GLU A 478 24.00 -23.16 3.69
C GLU A 478 23.10 -21.92 3.83
N LYS A 479 23.52 -20.92 4.60
CA LYS A 479 22.82 -19.64 4.69
C LYS A 479 22.68 -18.94 3.34
N ALA A 480 23.73 -18.94 2.51
CA ALA A 480 23.70 -18.34 1.19
C ALA A 480 22.77 -19.11 0.22
N LYS A 481 22.72 -20.44 0.30
CA LYS A 481 21.77 -21.28 -0.45
C LYS A 481 20.33 -20.91 -0.11
N LEU A 482 19.99 -20.85 1.18
CA LEU A 482 18.64 -20.52 1.65
C LEU A 482 18.23 -19.09 1.27
N ASP A 483 19.17 -18.13 1.30
CA ASP A 483 18.90 -16.76 0.86
C ASP A 483 18.66 -16.65 -0.66
N LEU A 484 19.41 -17.42 -1.47
CA LEU A 484 19.20 -17.53 -2.91
C LEU A 484 17.85 -18.18 -3.22
N GLU A 485 17.52 -19.29 -2.55
CA GLU A 485 16.24 -19.98 -2.69
C GLU A 485 15.07 -19.04 -2.36
N LEU A 486 15.13 -18.35 -1.22
CA LEU A 486 14.12 -17.37 -0.86
C LEU A 486 14.00 -16.25 -1.90
N THR A 487 15.12 -15.78 -2.45
CA THR A 487 15.11 -14.75 -3.51
C THR A 487 14.34 -15.24 -4.73
N LYS A 488 14.56 -16.49 -5.15
CA LYS A 488 13.85 -17.11 -6.28
C LYS A 488 12.36 -17.30 -5.99
N LEU A 489 12.02 -17.86 -4.83
CA LEU A 489 10.63 -18.12 -4.45
C LEU A 489 9.82 -16.83 -4.22
N THR A 490 10.47 -15.75 -3.78
CA THR A 490 9.82 -14.45 -3.56
C THR A 490 9.84 -13.53 -4.79
N ARG A 491 10.26 -14.02 -5.96
CA ARG A 491 10.36 -13.23 -7.21
C ARG A 491 9.15 -12.32 -7.43
N GLU A 492 7.95 -12.90 -7.36
CA GLU A 492 6.68 -12.23 -7.66
C GLU A 492 5.88 -11.81 -6.42
N TYR A 493 6.39 -12.04 -5.21
CA TYR A 493 5.62 -11.84 -3.97
C TYR A 493 6.13 -10.68 -3.10
N ASN A 494 5.19 -9.93 -2.52
CA ASN A 494 5.45 -8.85 -1.57
C ASN A 494 5.19 -9.31 -0.14
N LEU A 495 6.28 -9.64 0.57
CA LEU A 495 6.26 -10.10 1.95
C LEU A 495 5.97 -8.99 2.98
N GLY A 496 6.15 -7.72 2.61
CA GLY A 496 5.95 -6.59 3.52
C GLY A 496 4.47 -6.34 3.83
N THR A 497 3.62 -6.49 2.82
CA THR A 497 2.17 -6.23 2.95
C THR A 497 1.49 -7.20 3.92
N SER A 498 1.79 -8.50 3.81
CA SER A 498 1.28 -9.53 4.73
C SER A 498 1.79 -9.29 6.16
N LEU A 499 3.10 -9.11 6.30
CA LEU A 499 3.78 -8.97 7.59
C LEU A 499 3.34 -7.71 8.36
N LYS A 500 3.14 -6.59 7.66
CA LYS A 500 2.74 -5.33 8.30
C LYS A 500 1.29 -5.33 8.76
N SER A 501 0.39 -6.00 8.05
CA SER A 501 -1.05 -5.68 8.16
C SER A 501 -1.99 -6.86 8.39
N TYR A 502 -1.60 -8.09 8.08
CA TYR A 502 -2.53 -9.23 8.06
C TYR A 502 -2.15 -10.35 9.03
N ILE A 503 -0.91 -10.39 9.49
CA ILE A 503 -0.42 -11.41 10.42
C ILE A 503 -0.38 -10.82 11.83
N ASP A 504 -0.99 -11.50 12.79
CA ASP A 504 -0.82 -11.17 14.20
C ASP A 504 0.64 -11.40 14.62
N PRO A 505 1.38 -10.36 15.07
CA PRO A 505 2.77 -10.51 15.49
C PRO A 505 2.95 -11.52 16.63
N GLN A 506 1.93 -11.77 17.45
CA GLN A 506 2.01 -12.78 18.50
C GLN A 506 2.23 -14.20 17.98
N ALA A 507 1.83 -14.51 16.74
CA ALA A 507 2.11 -15.81 16.13
C ALA A 507 3.63 -16.06 16.03
N TYR A 508 4.36 -15.06 15.54
CA TYR A 508 5.82 -15.12 15.46
C TYR A 508 6.49 -15.02 16.83
N VAL A 509 5.98 -14.19 17.75
CA VAL A 509 6.55 -14.07 19.11
C VAL A 509 6.48 -15.39 19.87
N LYS A 510 5.31 -16.05 19.86
CA LYS A 510 5.11 -17.34 20.53
C LYS A 510 6.01 -18.42 19.93
N TRP A 511 6.09 -18.49 18.60
CA TRP A 511 6.98 -19.42 17.90
C TRP A 511 8.45 -19.15 18.21
N ALA A 512 8.90 -17.89 18.13
CA ALA A 512 10.29 -17.51 18.37
C ALA A 512 10.72 -17.86 19.81
N LYS A 513 9.83 -17.67 20.80
CA LYS A 513 10.07 -18.13 22.17
C LYS A 513 10.23 -19.66 22.24
N LYS A 514 9.36 -20.43 21.57
CA LYS A 514 9.41 -21.91 21.54
C LYS A 514 10.74 -22.42 20.95
N VAL A 515 11.24 -21.80 19.88
CA VAL A 515 12.48 -22.21 19.19
C VAL A 515 13.72 -21.43 19.62
N LYS A 516 13.65 -20.64 20.71
CA LYS A 516 14.74 -19.77 21.18
C LYS A 516 15.37 -18.92 20.04
N PHE A 517 14.54 -18.26 19.24
CA PHE A 517 14.95 -17.38 18.16
C PHE A 517 14.83 -15.92 18.58
N ASP A 518 15.85 -15.12 18.26
CA ASP A 518 15.78 -13.67 18.41
C ASP A 518 14.90 -13.07 17.30
N ILE A 519 13.68 -12.71 17.68
CA ILE A 519 12.67 -12.15 16.76
C ILE A 519 13.10 -10.80 16.16
N GLU A 520 14.06 -10.08 16.77
CA GLU A 520 14.58 -8.84 16.21
C GLU A 520 15.38 -9.05 14.92
N LYS A 521 15.91 -10.26 14.70
CA LYS A 521 16.57 -10.65 13.45
C LYS A 521 15.60 -10.82 12.28
N PHE A 522 14.30 -10.96 12.58
CA PHE A 522 13.24 -11.11 11.58
C PHE A 522 12.51 -9.80 11.32
N TYR A 523 12.11 -9.07 12.37
CA TYR A 523 11.39 -7.80 12.20
C TYR A 523 12.33 -6.62 11.97
N PRO A 524 12.16 -5.84 10.89
CA PRO A 524 12.88 -4.57 10.72
C PRO A 524 12.49 -3.57 11.82
N LYS A 525 13.37 -2.59 12.11
CA LYS A 525 13.19 -1.58 13.18
C LYS A 525 11.81 -0.92 13.18
N THR A 526 11.28 -0.58 12.00
CA THR A 526 9.97 0.05 11.84
C THR A 526 8.82 -0.86 12.30
N LEU A 527 8.88 -2.16 11.97
CA LEU A 527 7.88 -3.13 12.44
C LEU A 527 8.06 -3.48 13.91
N ARG A 528 9.30 -3.47 14.43
CA ARG A 528 9.53 -3.60 15.88
C ARG A 528 8.87 -2.47 16.66
N SER A 529 9.02 -1.24 16.17
CA SER A 529 8.40 -0.06 16.80
C SER A 529 6.87 -0.12 16.71
N LYS A 530 6.34 -0.50 15.54
CA LYS A 530 4.89 -0.68 15.34
C LYS A 530 4.30 -1.76 16.26
N PHE A 531 4.99 -2.88 16.43
CA PHE A 531 4.54 -4.04 17.20
C PHE A 531 5.16 -4.11 18.60
N SER A 532 5.64 -2.99 19.16
CA SER A 532 6.24 -2.95 20.50
C SER A 532 5.30 -3.55 21.55
N TRP A 533 4.00 -3.25 21.44
CA TRP A 533 2.95 -3.83 22.28
C TRP A 533 2.92 -5.37 22.30
N ALA A 534 3.38 -6.06 21.26
CA ALA A 534 3.45 -7.52 21.20
C ALA A 534 4.85 -8.06 21.57
N LEU A 535 5.91 -7.31 21.24
CA LEU A 535 7.30 -7.72 21.45
C LEU A 535 7.77 -7.51 22.91
N GLU A 536 7.30 -6.45 23.57
CA GLU A 536 7.75 -6.05 24.91
C GLU A 536 7.02 -6.76 26.06
N GLN A 537 5.86 -7.37 25.80
CA GLN A 537 5.14 -8.17 26.81
C GLN A 537 5.94 -9.38 27.32
N GLY A 538 7.05 -9.76 26.65
CA GLY A 538 8.01 -10.74 27.14
C GLY A 538 9.04 -10.18 28.13
N LYS A 539 9.24 -8.86 28.20
CA LYS A 539 10.19 -8.19 29.10
C LYS A 539 9.56 -7.76 30.42
N SER A 540 8.27 -7.37 30.43
CA SER A 540 7.63 -6.88 31.66
C SER A 540 7.44 -7.95 32.75
N LYS A 541 7.33 -9.24 32.38
CA LYS A 541 7.31 -10.34 33.36
C LYS A 541 8.64 -10.53 34.11
N LYS A 542 9.77 -10.08 33.57
CA LYS A 542 11.05 -10.12 34.31
C LYS A 542 11.26 -8.92 35.23
N ALA A 543 10.55 -7.80 34.98
CA ALA A 543 10.63 -6.62 35.83
C ALA A 543 9.67 -6.71 37.05
N SER A 544 8.53 -7.40 36.92
CA SER A 544 7.63 -7.66 38.05
C SER A 544 8.19 -8.67 39.04
N ASP A 545 8.99 -9.64 38.56
CA ASP A 545 9.53 -10.71 39.41
C ASP A 545 10.83 -10.29 40.13
N ALA A 546 11.51 -9.24 39.63
CA ALA A 546 12.70 -8.67 40.27
C ALA A 546 12.37 -7.59 41.33
N CYS A 547 11.13 -7.08 41.37
CA CYS A 547 10.71 -6.05 42.33
C CYS A 547 10.08 -6.61 43.62
N ASN A 548 9.89 -7.94 43.70
CA ASN A 548 9.22 -8.59 44.84
C ASN A 548 10.17 -9.37 45.77
N SER A 549 11.49 -9.31 45.58
CA SER A 549 12.46 -10.05 46.41
C SER A 549 13.29 -9.20 47.38
N GLU A 550 13.12 -7.88 47.40
CA GLU A 550 13.83 -6.99 48.33
C GLU A 550 12.83 -6.12 49.08
N CYS A 551 12.09 -6.71 50.01
CA CYS A 551 11.38 -6.01 51.10
C CYS A 551 10.85 -7.04 52.12
N ILE A 552 11.74 -7.67 52.89
CA ILE A 552 11.39 -8.29 54.19
C ILE A 552 12.56 -7.99 55.16
N THR A 553 12.42 -6.86 55.88
CA THR A 553 12.60 -6.58 57.33
C THR A 553 13.68 -7.29 58.17
N PRO A 554 14.08 -6.74 59.34
CA PRO A 554 13.43 -5.67 60.13
C PRO A 554 14.12 -4.32 60.11
#